data_AF-A0A7J7KPD7-F1
#
_entry.id   AF-A0A7J7KPD7-F1
#
_cell.length_a   1.000
_cell.length_b   1.000
_cell.length_c   1.000
_cell.angle_alpha   90.00
_cell.angle_beta   90.00
_cell.angle_gamma   90.00
#
_symmetry.space_group_name_H-M   'P 1'
#
loop_
_entity.id
_entity.type
_entity.pdbx_description
1 polymer ?
#
loop_
_entity_poly.entity_id
_entity_poly.type
_entity_poly.pdbx_seq_one_letter_code
_entity_poly.pdbx_strand_id
1 'polypeptide(L)'
;MTGGNAEEDQHGYDISRLSKPLYPNIHPFTDVPLQDHLQNIMISRMWADFINGRLNDADDDPTNCPGDELKDYDYEGMGSDAGTLSSLHSSSSGGDQDFDYLNDWGPKFSRLADMYAGEDDL
;
A
#
# COMPACT_ATOMS: atom_id res chain seq x y z
N MET A 1 -33.59 -35.78 24.32
CA MET A 1 -32.26 -35.70 23.70
C MET A 1 -32.20 -36.75 22.61
N THR A 2 -32.32 -36.34 21.35
CA THR A 2 -32.27 -37.24 20.20
C THR A 2 -30.82 -37.28 19.72
N GLY A 3 -30.14 -38.40 20.01
CA GLY A 3 -28.75 -38.63 19.59
C GLY A 3 -28.67 -38.78 18.07
N GLY A 4 -27.65 -38.17 17.48
CA GLY A 4 -27.41 -38.15 16.05
C GLY A 4 -26.92 -39.50 15.52
N ASN A 5 -27.48 -39.92 14.40
CA ASN A 5 -26.94 -40.97 13.53
C ASN A 5 -25.74 -40.38 12.76
N ALA A 6 -24.53 -40.82 13.07
CA ALA A 6 -23.31 -40.39 12.37
C ALA A 6 -22.32 -41.54 12.14
N GLU A 7 -22.78 -42.80 12.14
CA GLU A 7 -21.90 -43.97 12.20
C GLU A 7 -22.03 -44.93 10.98
N GLU A 8 -22.78 -44.59 9.93
CA GLU A 8 -23.02 -45.55 8.81
C GLU A 8 -21.93 -45.59 7.71
N ASP A 9 -20.95 -44.69 7.71
CA ASP A 9 -20.01 -44.58 6.57
C ASP A 9 -18.61 -45.16 6.81
N GLN A 10 -18.37 -45.81 7.95
CA GLN A 10 -17.02 -46.22 8.39
C GLN A 10 -16.44 -47.45 7.69
N HIS A 11 -17.18 -48.07 6.77
CA HIS A 11 -16.75 -49.27 6.05
C HIS A 11 -16.70 -49.10 4.51
N GLY A 12 -16.90 -47.88 4.01
CA GLY A 12 -16.99 -47.61 2.57
C GLY A 12 -15.66 -47.64 1.79
N TYR A 13 -14.52 -47.74 2.47
CA TYR A 13 -13.21 -47.63 1.82
C TYR A 13 -12.49 -48.99 1.76
N ASP A 14 -12.58 -49.65 0.61
CA ASP A 14 -11.76 -50.82 0.29
C ASP A 14 -10.34 -50.39 -0.10
N ILE A 15 -9.44 -50.40 0.88
CA ILE A 15 -8.02 -50.07 0.72
C ILE A 15 -7.24 -51.07 -0.14
N SER A 16 -7.85 -52.18 -0.56
CA SER A 16 -7.23 -53.13 -1.50
C SER A 16 -6.89 -52.49 -2.86
N ARG A 17 -7.57 -51.40 -3.22
CA ARG A 17 -7.29 -50.61 -4.43
C ARG A 17 -6.01 -49.77 -4.34
N LEU A 18 -5.50 -49.51 -3.14
CA LEU A 18 -4.26 -48.75 -2.91
C LEU A 18 -3.01 -49.65 -2.96
N SER A 19 -3.19 -50.97 -2.89
CA SER A 19 -2.08 -51.91 -3.01
C SER A 19 -1.67 -52.03 -4.47
N LYS A 20 -0.54 -51.40 -4.82
CA LYS A 20 0.16 -51.68 -6.09
C LYS A 20 0.43 -53.20 -6.12
N PRO A 21 0.06 -53.92 -7.18
CA PRO A 21 0.27 -55.36 -7.21
C PRO A 21 1.77 -55.65 -7.10
N LEU A 22 2.14 -56.52 -6.15
CA LEU A 22 3.53 -56.96 -5.92
C LEU A 22 4.08 -57.84 -7.06
N TYR A 23 3.27 -58.09 -8.07
CA TYR A 23 3.68 -58.70 -9.31
C TYR A 23 3.13 -57.84 -10.45
N PRO A 24 3.95 -57.47 -11.44
CA PRO A 24 3.43 -56.83 -12.63
C PRO A 24 2.36 -57.77 -13.19
N ASN A 25 1.18 -57.23 -13.44
CA ASN A 25 0.20 -57.90 -14.29
C ASN A 25 0.95 -58.14 -15.61
N ILE A 26 1.40 -59.37 -15.84
CA ILE A 26 2.03 -59.76 -17.10
C ILE A 26 0.87 -59.76 -18.08
N HIS A 27 0.53 -58.57 -18.57
CA HIS A 27 -0.08 -58.44 -19.87
C HIS A 27 0.79 -59.29 -20.79
N PRO A 28 0.22 -60.19 -21.62
CA PRO A 28 1.00 -60.78 -22.69
C PRO A 28 1.72 -59.61 -23.33
N PHE A 29 3.04 -59.68 -23.39
CA PHE A 29 3.86 -58.73 -24.11
C PHE A 29 3.19 -58.63 -25.47
N THR A 30 2.37 -57.59 -25.68
CA THR A 30 1.94 -57.23 -26.99
C THR A 30 3.26 -57.00 -27.66
N ASP A 31 3.65 -57.87 -28.58
CA ASP A 31 4.86 -57.77 -29.39
C ASP A 31 4.70 -56.50 -30.23
N VAL A 32 4.79 -55.35 -29.58
CA VAL A 32 5.01 -54.07 -30.22
C VAL A 32 6.44 -54.22 -30.73
N PRO A 33 6.66 -54.23 -32.05
CA PRO A 33 7.99 -54.42 -32.61
C PRO A 33 9.00 -53.55 -31.85
N LEU A 34 10.18 -54.07 -31.53
CA LEU A 34 11.20 -53.29 -30.81
C LEU A 34 11.47 -51.94 -31.49
N GLN A 35 11.30 -51.88 -32.82
CA GLN A 35 11.34 -50.66 -33.61
C GLN A 35 10.28 -49.63 -33.19
N ASP A 36 9.03 -50.04 -32.98
CA ASP A 36 7.91 -49.20 -32.55
C ASP A 36 8.07 -48.77 -31.08
N HIS A 37 8.61 -49.63 -30.22
CA HIS A 37 8.92 -49.27 -28.83
C HIS A 37 10.04 -48.23 -28.75
N LEU A 38 11.11 -48.38 -29.53
CA LEU A 38 12.18 -47.38 -29.62
C LEU A 38 11.70 -46.09 -30.28
N GLN A 39 10.80 -46.17 -31.27
CA GLN A 39 10.15 -44.99 -31.83
C GLN A 39 9.29 -44.28 -30.80
N ASN A 40 8.49 -44.99 -30.00
CA ASN A 40 7.69 -44.40 -28.93
C ASN A 40 8.56 -43.75 -27.83
N ILE A 41 9.69 -44.36 -27.48
CA ILE A 41 10.66 -43.74 -26.55
C ILE A 41 11.25 -42.46 -27.15
N MET A 42 11.69 -42.52 -28.41
CA MET A 42 12.24 -41.36 -29.11
C MET A 42 11.22 -40.23 -29.22
N ILE A 43 9.99 -40.55 -29.64
CA ILE A 43 8.89 -39.60 -29.75
C ILE A 43 8.58 -39.02 -28.37
N SER A 44 8.49 -39.84 -27.32
CA SER A 44 8.26 -39.37 -25.95
C SER A 44 9.36 -38.43 -25.47
N ARG A 45 10.64 -38.71 -25.78
CA ARG A 45 11.75 -37.81 -25.44
C ARG A 45 11.66 -36.50 -26.21
N MET A 46 11.38 -36.56 -27.52
CA MET A 46 11.21 -35.37 -28.36
C MET A 46 10.06 -34.49 -27.86
N TRP A 47 8.94 -35.10 -27.44
CA TRP A 47 7.81 -34.38 -26.84
C TRP A 47 8.18 -33.76 -25.49
N ALA A 48 8.94 -34.47 -24.65
CA ALA A 48 9.42 -33.92 -23.39
C ALA A 48 10.33 -32.71 -23.62
N ASP A 49 11.28 -32.82 -24.57
CA ASP A 49 12.18 -31.72 -24.92
C ASP A 49 11.41 -30.52 -25.51
N PHE A 50 10.39 -30.78 -26.34
CA PHE A 50 9.51 -29.73 -26.87
C PHE A 50 8.74 -29.01 -25.77
N ILE A 51 8.09 -29.76 -24.85
CA ILE A 51 7.33 -29.17 -23.75
C ILE A 51 8.26 -28.38 -22.83
N ASN A 52 9.42 -28.92 -22.49
CA ASN A 52 10.42 -28.22 -21.68
C ASN A 52 10.92 -26.95 -22.36
N GLY A 53 11.15 -26.98 -23.68
CA GLY A 53 11.50 -25.78 -24.45
C GLY A 53 10.42 -24.71 -24.37
N ARG A 54 9.15 -25.08 -24.60
CA ARG A 54 8.01 -24.16 -24.52
C ARG A 54 7.75 -23.63 -23.11
N LEU A 55 8.03 -24.43 -22.09
CA LEU A 55 7.95 -24.02 -20.69
C LEU A 55 9.01 -22.96 -20.39
N ASN A 56 10.27 -23.21 -20.75
CA ASN A 56 11.34 -22.23 -20.56
C ASN A 56 11.06 -20.95 -21.34
N ASP A 57 10.59 -21.04 -22.59
CA ASP A 57 10.20 -19.87 -23.39
C ASP A 57 9.11 -19.02 -22.69
N ALA A 58 8.18 -19.68 -21.98
CA ALA A 58 7.12 -19.01 -21.26
C ALA A 58 7.59 -18.44 -19.91
N ASP A 59 8.47 -19.14 -19.21
CA ASP A 59 9.03 -18.70 -17.93
C ASP A 59 9.97 -17.50 -18.11
N ASP A 60 10.75 -17.49 -19.19
CA ASP A 60 11.69 -16.42 -19.52
C ASP A 60 11.05 -15.25 -20.30
N ASP A 61 9.73 -15.27 -20.52
CA ASP A 61 9.03 -14.21 -21.24
C ASP A 61 9.07 -12.89 -20.43
N PRO A 62 9.76 -11.84 -20.92
CA PRO A 62 9.87 -10.57 -20.21
C PRO A 62 8.54 -9.83 -20.07
N THR A 63 7.52 -10.22 -20.85
CA THR A 63 6.16 -9.66 -20.76
C THR A 63 5.31 -10.28 -19.65
N ASN A 64 5.77 -11.39 -19.05
CA ASN A 64 5.12 -12.04 -17.91
C ASN A 64 5.44 -11.35 -16.57
N CYS A 65 6.41 -10.42 -16.55
CA CYS A 65 6.61 -9.56 -15.40
C CYS A 65 5.43 -8.59 -15.29
N PRO A 66 4.75 -8.49 -14.12
CA PRO A 66 3.73 -7.46 -13.94
C PRO A 66 4.38 -6.09 -14.18
N GLY A 67 3.76 -5.28 -15.05
CA GLY A 67 4.29 -3.97 -15.39
C GLY A 67 4.35 -3.04 -14.18
N ASP A 68 5.31 -2.13 -14.20
CA ASP A 68 5.42 -1.09 -13.19
C ASP A 68 4.29 -0.06 -13.36
N GLU A 69 3.64 0.32 -12.26
CA GLU A 69 2.61 1.35 -12.24
C GLU A 69 3.17 2.63 -11.60
N LEU A 70 3.04 3.77 -12.28
CA LEU A 70 3.32 5.08 -11.69
C LEU A 70 2.20 5.45 -10.71
N LYS A 71 2.57 6.04 -9.56
CA LYS A 71 1.63 6.60 -8.60
C LYS A 71 1.88 8.10 -8.50
N ASP A 72 0.98 8.86 -9.09
CA ASP A 72 0.99 10.31 -8.99
C ASP A 72 0.34 10.73 -7.67
N TYR A 73 1.05 11.55 -6.90
CA TYR A 73 0.62 12.03 -5.59
C TYR A 73 0.48 13.54 -5.64
N ASP A 74 -0.76 14.01 -5.83
CA ASP A 74 -1.06 15.43 -6.02
C ASP A 74 -1.90 16.00 -4.87
N TYR A 75 -1.92 15.31 -3.73
CA TYR A 75 -2.74 15.72 -2.60
C TYR A 75 -2.06 16.86 -1.81
N GLU A 76 -2.56 18.09 -2.01
CA GLU A 76 -2.07 19.31 -1.36
C GLU A 76 -2.54 19.46 0.10
N GLY A 77 -3.48 18.63 0.55
CA GLY A 77 -4.18 18.82 1.81
C GLY A 77 -5.53 19.49 1.63
N MET A 78 -6.23 19.70 2.74
CA MET A 78 -7.41 20.56 2.79
C MET A 78 -7.00 21.86 3.44
N GLY A 79 -7.23 22.98 2.74
CA GLY A 79 -6.90 24.34 3.19
C GLY A 79 -7.45 24.61 4.57
N SER A 80 -6.64 24.34 5.58
CA SER A 80 -7.04 24.38 6.97
C SER A 80 -6.98 25.82 7.43
N ASP A 81 -7.97 26.24 8.21
CA ASP A 81 -7.88 27.52 8.86
C ASP A 81 -6.71 27.47 9.85
N ALA A 82 -5.73 28.36 9.71
CA ALA A 82 -4.47 28.32 10.46
C ALA A 82 -4.65 28.65 11.96
N GLY A 83 -5.91 28.81 12.40
CA GLY A 83 -6.27 29.33 13.70
C GLY A 83 -5.88 30.79 13.84
N THR A 84 -5.87 31.27 15.09
CA THR A 84 -5.47 32.64 15.39
C THR A 84 -3.98 32.68 15.73
N LEU A 85 -3.23 33.57 15.06
CA LEU A 85 -1.84 33.86 15.41
C LEU A 85 -1.79 34.88 16.54
N SER A 86 -0.79 34.77 17.41
CA SER A 86 -0.55 35.78 18.45
C SER A 86 -0.20 37.13 17.81
N SER A 87 -0.83 38.21 18.28
CA SER A 87 -0.47 39.55 17.86
C SER A 87 0.99 39.85 18.21
N LEU A 88 1.73 40.44 17.26
CA LEU A 88 3.09 40.98 17.49
C LEU A 88 3.09 42.24 18.37
N HIS A 89 2.03 42.49 19.14
CA HIS A 89 1.99 43.64 20.02
C HIS A 89 3.10 43.44 21.05
N SER A 90 4.23 44.13 20.83
CA SER A 90 5.12 44.51 21.92
C SER A 90 4.20 45.04 23.00
N SER A 91 4.35 44.56 24.23
CA SER A 91 3.69 45.17 25.38
C SER A 91 3.76 46.68 25.16
N SER A 92 2.61 47.32 24.92
CA SER A 92 2.51 48.77 24.91
C SER A 92 2.71 49.09 26.37
N SER A 93 3.98 49.09 26.78
CA SER A 93 4.38 49.26 28.16
C SER A 93 3.70 50.52 28.61
N GLY A 94 3.14 50.50 29.81
CA GLY A 94 2.74 51.71 30.54
C GLY A 94 3.94 52.61 30.76
N GLY A 95 4.48 53.15 29.67
CA GLY A 95 5.34 54.30 29.64
C GLY A 95 4.45 55.50 29.94
N ASP A 96 4.97 56.39 30.75
CA ASP A 96 4.29 57.60 31.14
C ASP A 96 3.83 58.35 29.89
N GLN A 97 2.55 58.73 29.90
CA GLN A 97 1.89 59.47 28.84
C GLN A 97 2.33 60.94 28.89
N ASP A 98 3.64 61.18 28.76
CA ASP A 98 4.25 62.50 28.83
C ASP A 98 4.19 63.16 27.45
N PHE A 99 3.39 64.22 27.34
CA PHE A 99 3.11 64.90 26.08
C PHE A 99 3.74 66.29 25.97
N ASP A 100 4.72 66.62 26.82
CA ASP A 100 5.36 67.95 26.90
C ASP A 100 5.92 68.45 25.56
N TYR A 101 6.33 67.52 24.68
CA TYR A 101 6.84 67.83 23.34
C TYR A 101 5.81 68.51 22.42
N LEU A 102 4.50 68.45 22.74
CA LEU A 102 3.46 69.15 21.99
C LEU A 102 3.62 70.67 22.06
N ASN A 103 4.20 71.19 23.15
CA ASN A 103 4.47 72.62 23.31
C ASN A 103 5.45 73.15 22.25
N ASP A 104 6.38 72.30 21.78
CA ASP A 104 7.43 72.67 20.84
C ASP A 104 7.01 72.52 19.37
N TRP A 105 5.86 71.91 19.07
CA TRP A 105 5.38 71.68 17.70
C TRP A 105 4.77 72.92 17.03
N GLY A 106 4.56 73.99 17.80
CA GLY A 106 4.10 75.29 17.31
C GLY A 106 2.57 75.47 17.30
N PRO A 107 2.08 76.63 16.80
CA PRO A 107 0.73 77.13 17.11
C PRO A 107 -0.41 76.29 16.52
N LYS A 108 -0.13 75.43 15.54
CA LYS A 108 -1.14 74.49 15.01
C LYS A 108 -1.50 73.39 16.01
N PHE A 109 -0.59 73.11 16.94
CA PHE A 109 -0.72 72.05 17.95
C PHE A 109 -1.03 72.59 19.34
N SER A 110 -1.20 73.91 19.51
CA SER A 110 -1.45 74.52 20.83
C SER A 110 -2.65 73.90 21.53
N ARG A 111 -3.75 73.65 20.81
CA ARG A 111 -4.94 73.02 21.38
C ARG A 111 -4.71 71.59 21.87
N LEU A 112 -3.77 70.86 21.26
CA LEU A 112 -3.37 69.54 21.73
C LEU A 112 -2.43 69.67 22.93
N ALA A 113 -1.47 70.60 22.90
CA ALA A 113 -0.63 70.90 24.05
C ALA A 113 -1.47 71.27 25.28
N ASP A 114 -2.43 72.19 25.12
CA ASP A 114 -3.34 72.62 26.18
C ASP A 114 -4.18 71.46 26.75
N MET A 115 -4.57 70.48 25.92
CA MET A 115 -5.38 69.33 26.34
C MET A 115 -4.58 68.28 27.11
N TYR A 116 -3.27 68.18 26.85
CA TYR A 116 -2.40 67.13 27.38
C TYR A 116 -1.33 67.67 28.35
N ALA A 117 -1.32 68.96 28.68
CA ALA A 117 -0.34 69.62 29.56
C ALA A 117 -0.47 69.25 31.06
N GLY A 118 -1.25 68.22 31.40
CA GLY A 118 -1.54 67.85 32.79
C GLY A 118 -2.58 68.78 33.42
N GLU A 119 -3.69 68.23 33.88
CA GLU A 119 -4.64 68.94 34.75
C GLU A 119 -4.05 69.05 36.17
N ASP A 120 -3.05 69.90 36.37
CA ASP A 120 -2.60 70.34 37.69
C ASP A 120 -3.43 71.57 38.13
N ASP A 121 -4.73 71.38 38.38
CA ASP A 121 -5.57 72.37 39.07
C ASP A 121 -6.44 71.68 40.15
N LEU A 122 -5.80 71.43 41.30
CA LEU A 122 -6.43 71.38 42.63
C LEU A 122 -5.85 72.48 43.52
#